data_AF-E9S8G3-F1
#
_entry.id   AF-E9S8G3-F1
#
_cell.length_a   1.000
_cell.length_b   1.000
_cell.length_c   1.000
_cell.angle_alpha   90.00
_cell.angle_beta   90.00
_cell.angle_gamma   90.00
#
_symmetry.space_group_name_H-M   'P 1'
#
loop_
_entity.id
_entity.type
_entity.pdbx_description
1 polymer ?
#
loop_
_entity_poly.entity_id
_entity_poly.type
_entity_poly.pdbx_seq_one_letter_code
_entity_poly.pdbx_strand_id
1 'polypeptide(L)'
;MSKKAKAEIADESAVIITDTVLAENQAKLDSYEKAIKAVQERRRKVIIDSKLYTYDKLSQLYGGAEGQALLDAVTVEHGLIEKLTASGMTYEQIGELADDSSANADNKSDDDADGQTSFFDEKQNPYAV
;
A
#
# COMPACT_ATOMS: atom_id res chain seq x y z
N MET A 1 67.23 -22.38 -1.52
CA MET A 1 65.97 -22.64 -0.79
C MET A 1 65.76 -24.14 -0.67
N SER A 2 65.57 -24.69 0.54
CA SER A 2 65.30 -26.12 0.73
C SER A 2 63.83 -26.45 0.37
N LYS A 3 63.54 -27.72 0.02
CA LYS A 3 62.16 -28.16 -0.27
C LYS A 3 61.21 -27.93 0.92
N LYS A 4 61.72 -28.04 2.16
CA LYS A 4 60.94 -27.82 3.39
C LYS A 4 60.51 -26.36 3.55
N ALA A 5 61.44 -25.42 3.34
CA ALA A 5 61.16 -23.98 3.43
C ALA A 5 60.15 -23.51 2.38
N LYS A 6 60.15 -24.13 1.19
CA LYS A 6 59.19 -23.78 0.12
C LYS A 6 57.77 -24.28 0.41
N ALA A 7 57.62 -25.36 1.17
CA ALA A 7 56.32 -25.89 1.57
C ALA A 7 55.69 -25.06 2.70
N GLU A 8 56.48 -24.63 3.67
CA GLU A 8 56.05 -23.78 4.80
C GLU A 8 55.53 -22.41 4.32
N ILE A 9 56.25 -21.76 3.39
CA ILE A 9 55.82 -20.49 2.78
C ILE A 9 54.51 -20.66 2.00
N ALA A 10 54.31 -21.79 1.33
CA ALA A 10 53.09 -22.05 0.57
C ALA A 10 51.89 -22.25 1.52
N ASP A 11 52.09 -22.95 2.64
CA ASP A 11 51.06 -23.21 3.64
C ASP A 11 50.63 -21.92 4.36
N GLU A 12 51.59 -21.09 4.79
CA GLU A 12 51.31 -19.76 5.34
C GLU A 12 50.57 -18.86 4.34
N SER A 13 50.97 -18.87 3.07
CA SER A 13 50.28 -18.08 2.03
C SER A 13 48.84 -18.54 1.81
N ALA A 14 48.58 -19.84 1.88
CA ALA A 14 47.24 -20.40 1.73
C ALA A 14 46.33 -20.00 2.90
N VAL A 15 46.84 -20.03 4.14
CA VAL A 15 46.11 -19.59 5.35
C VAL A 15 45.74 -18.10 5.27
N ILE A 16 46.67 -17.24 4.84
CA ILE A 16 46.41 -15.80 4.68
C ILE A 16 45.33 -15.55 3.60
N ILE A 17 45.37 -16.30 2.50
CA ILE A 17 44.35 -16.21 1.44
C ILE A 17 42.98 -16.67 1.97
N THR A 18 42.92 -17.72 2.80
CA THR A 18 41.65 -18.17 3.37
C THR A 18 41.06 -17.17 4.37
N ASP A 19 41.88 -16.57 5.24
CA ASP A 19 41.41 -15.60 6.24
C ASP A 19 40.90 -14.31 5.60
N THR A 20 41.59 -13.85 4.54
CA THR A 20 41.16 -12.68 3.77
C THR A 20 39.82 -12.92 3.07
N VAL A 21 39.64 -14.08 2.42
CA VAL A 21 38.37 -14.46 1.79
C VAL A 21 37.24 -14.58 2.80
N LEU A 22 37.50 -15.13 3.99
CA LEU A 22 36.50 -15.22 5.06
C LEU A 22 36.08 -13.85 5.56
N ALA A 23 37.02 -12.93 5.79
CA ALA A 23 36.73 -11.57 6.22
C ALA A 23 35.91 -10.79 5.16
N GLU A 24 36.25 -10.93 3.88
CA GLU A 24 35.46 -10.33 2.80
C GLU A 24 34.04 -10.87 2.73
N ASN A 25 33.87 -12.18 2.92
CA ASN A 25 32.56 -12.81 2.92
C ASN A 25 31.73 -12.35 4.12
N GLN A 26 32.33 -12.21 5.30
CA GLN A 26 31.65 -11.67 6.47
C GLN A 26 31.17 -10.23 6.22
N ALA A 27 32.03 -9.37 5.66
CA ALA A 27 31.64 -8.00 5.32
C ALA A 27 30.48 -7.93 4.31
N LYS A 28 30.44 -8.86 3.33
CA LYS A 28 29.31 -8.97 2.39
C LYS A 28 28.04 -9.42 3.08
N LEU A 29 28.11 -10.41 3.98
CA LEU A 29 26.96 -10.88 4.75
C LEU A 29 26.38 -9.75 5.61
N ASP A 30 27.22 -9.00 6.32
CA ASP A 30 26.80 -7.87 7.15
C ASP A 30 26.13 -6.77 6.30
N SER A 31 26.69 -6.48 5.12
CA SER A 31 26.13 -5.54 4.16
C SER A 31 24.75 -6.00 3.66
N TYR A 32 24.61 -7.27 3.28
CA TYR A 32 23.34 -7.84 2.83
C TYR A 32 22.30 -7.84 3.95
N GLU A 33 22.66 -8.19 5.17
CA GLU A 33 21.74 -8.17 6.30
C GLU A 33 21.22 -6.75 6.58
N LYS A 34 22.11 -5.76 6.54
CA LYS A 34 21.74 -4.34 6.67
C LYS A 34 20.79 -3.90 5.56
N ALA A 35 21.08 -4.27 4.31
CA ALA A 35 20.22 -3.93 3.17
C ALA A 35 18.84 -4.58 3.27
N ILE A 36 18.77 -5.86 3.66
CA ILE A 36 17.53 -6.60 3.85
C ILE A 36 16.67 -5.94 4.92
N LYS A 37 17.25 -5.59 6.08
CA LYS A 37 16.53 -4.91 7.16
C LYS A 37 15.94 -3.56 6.69
N ALA A 38 16.74 -2.76 5.98
CA ALA A 38 16.29 -1.47 5.46
C ALA A 38 15.14 -1.60 4.45
N VAL A 39 15.20 -2.59 3.54
CA VAL A 39 14.14 -2.85 2.57
C VAL A 39 12.85 -3.31 3.27
N GLN A 40 12.97 -4.21 4.25
CA GLN A 40 11.81 -4.68 5.01
C GLN A 40 11.14 -3.53 5.78
N GLU A 41 11.91 -2.61 6.36
CA GLU A 41 11.38 -1.44 7.04
C GLU A 41 10.64 -0.49 6.10
N ARG A 42 11.23 -0.20 4.93
CA ARG A 42 10.55 0.59 3.88
C ARG A 42 9.26 -0.07 3.43
N ARG A 43 9.28 -1.39 3.21
CA ARG A 43 8.07 -2.17 2.86
C ARG A 43 7.00 -2.05 3.95
N ARG A 44 7.37 -2.18 5.22
CA ARG A 44 6.43 -2.03 6.35
C ARG A 44 5.80 -0.64 6.36
N LYS A 45 6.61 0.41 6.19
CA LYS A 45 6.12 1.79 6.13
C LYS A 45 5.11 1.99 4.99
N VAL A 46 5.46 1.59 3.77
CA VAL A 46 4.56 1.71 2.61
C VAL A 46 3.23 0.98 2.85
N ILE A 47 3.26 -0.22 3.44
CA ILE A 47 2.05 -0.98 3.76
C ILE A 47 1.18 -0.22 4.78
N ILE A 48 1.77 0.33 5.83
CA ILE A 48 1.03 1.08 6.85
C ILE A 48 0.42 2.34 6.25
N ASP A 49 1.22 3.14 5.53
CA ASP A 49 0.77 4.38 4.89
C ASP A 49 -0.36 4.10 3.88
N SER A 50 -0.25 3.01 3.10
CA SER A 50 -1.29 2.61 2.15
C SER A 50 -2.58 2.17 2.84
N LYS A 51 -2.47 1.41 3.93
CA LYS A 51 -3.63 0.99 4.72
C LYS A 51 -4.33 2.19 5.35
N LEU A 52 -3.57 3.14 5.89
CA LEU A 52 -4.11 4.36 6.47
C LEU A 52 -4.82 5.21 5.42
N TYR A 53 -4.21 5.38 4.24
CA TYR A 53 -4.83 6.10 3.12
C TYR A 53 -6.17 5.49 2.67
N THR A 54 -6.23 4.17 2.53
CA THR A 54 -7.50 3.50 2.18
C THR A 54 -8.53 3.63 3.29
N TYR A 55 -8.09 3.53 4.55
CA TYR A 55 -8.95 3.70 5.71
C TYR A 55 -9.55 5.11 5.78
N ASP A 56 -8.71 6.15 5.64
CA ASP A 56 -9.15 7.55 5.66
C ASP A 56 -10.14 7.84 4.54
N LYS A 57 -9.89 7.32 3.33
CA LYS A 57 -10.84 7.43 2.21
C LYS A 57 -12.18 6.78 2.53
N LEU A 58 -12.16 5.58 3.11
CA LEU A 58 -13.38 4.89 3.49
C LEU A 58 -14.11 5.68 4.58
N SER A 59 -13.42 6.13 5.62
CA SER A 59 -13.98 6.97 6.67
C SER A 59 -14.67 8.21 6.10
N GLN A 60 -14.04 8.92 5.16
CA GLN A 60 -14.62 10.09 4.50
C GLN A 60 -15.92 9.78 3.73
N LEU A 61 -15.98 8.64 3.02
CA LEU A 61 -17.21 8.21 2.33
C LEU A 61 -18.37 7.98 3.31
N TYR A 62 -18.07 7.55 4.53
CA TYR A 62 -19.06 7.35 5.60
C TYR A 62 -19.10 8.52 6.60
N GLY A 63 -18.86 9.75 6.14
CA GLY A 63 -19.05 10.97 6.94
C GLY A 63 -18.05 11.16 8.08
N GLY A 64 -16.85 10.58 7.97
CA GLY A 64 -15.83 10.62 9.01
C GLY A 64 -16.00 9.56 10.10
N ALA A 65 -16.82 8.53 9.87
CA ALA A 65 -16.97 7.42 10.82
C ALA A 65 -15.64 6.64 10.94
N GLU A 66 -15.32 6.22 12.16
CA GLU A 66 -14.11 5.47 12.47
C GLU A 66 -14.40 4.22 13.32
N GLY A 67 -13.40 3.35 13.47
CA GLY A 67 -13.45 2.12 14.23
C GLY A 67 -14.66 1.23 13.91
N GLN A 68 -15.39 0.86 14.96
CA GLN A 68 -16.57 -0.01 14.85
C GLN A 68 -17.73 0.68 14.10
N ALA A 69 -17.89 1.99 14.23
CA ALA A 69 -18.96 2.71 13.56
C ALA A 69 -18.81 2.65 12.03
N LEU A 70 -17.58 2.75 11.52
CA LEU A 70 -17.29 2.55 10.10
C LEU A 70 -17.60 1.12 9.66
N LEU A 71 -17.22 0.13 10.46
CA LEU A 71 -17.49 -1.28 10.16
C LEU A 71 -19.00 -1.57 10.12
N ASP A 72 -19.75 -1.02 11.07
CA ASP A 72 -21.20 -1.18 11.13
C ASP A 72 -21.87 -0.53 9.91
N ALA A 73 -21.45 0.69 9.55
CA ALA A 73 -21.98 1.40 8.38
C ALA A 73 -21.74 0.63 7.07
N VAL A 74 -20.50 0.18 6.85
CA VAL A 74 -20.13 -0.64 5.67
C VAL A 74 -20.91 -1.95 5.64
N THR A 75 -21.12 -2.59 6.81
CA THR A 75 -21.88 -3.85 6.90
C THR A 75 -23.34 -3.66 6.53
N VAL A 76 -23.95 -2.54 6.96
CA VAL A 76 -25.33 -2.20 6.61
C VAL A 76 -25.47 -1.98 5.10
N GLU A 77 -24.57 -1.22 4.48
CA GLU A 77 -24.60 -0.99 3.03
C GLU A 77 -24.38 -2.28 2.25
N HIS A 78 -23.44 -3.12 2.68
CA HIS A 78 -23.21 -4.42 2.05
C HIS A 78 -24.48 -5.29 2.07
N GLY A 79 -25.18 -5.36 3.21
CA GLY A 79 -26.43 -6.10 3.31
C GLY A 79 -27.57 -5.49 2.48
N LEU A 80 -27.57 -4.18 2.22
CA LEU A 80 -28.52 -3.55 1.30
C LEU A 80 -28.22 -3.96 -0.15
N ILE A 81 -26.96 -3.88 -0.56
CA ILE A 81 -26.51 -4.30 -1.90
C ILE A 81 -26.84 -5.78 -2.14
N GLU A 82 -26.64 -6.66 -1.17
CA GLU A 82 -27.03 -8.08 -1.26
C GLU A 82 -28.54 -8.25 -1.53
N LYS A 83 -29.40 -7.48 -0.86
CA LYS A 83 -30.85 -7.54 -1.08
C LYS A 83 -31.25 -7.03 -2.46
N LEU A 84 -30.63 -5.94 -2.92
CA LEU A 84 -30.91 -5.36 -4.23
C LEU A 84 -30.45 -6.29 -5.35
N THR A 85 -29.25 -6.86 -5.24
CA THR A 85 -28.75 -7.86 -6.19
C THR A 85 -29.59 -9.13 -6.18
N ALA A 86 -30.05 -9.61 -5.02
CA ALA A 86 -30.98 -10.73 -4.92
C ALA A 86 -32.35 -10.45 -5.58
N SER A 87 -32.76 -9.18 -5.69
CA SER A 87 -33.97 -8.78 -6.42
C SER A 87 -33.78 -8.73 -7.95
N GLY A 88 -32.56 -9.00 -8.44
CA GLY A 88 -32.22 -9.01 -9.85
C GLY A 88 -31.65 -7.70 -10.39
N MET A 89 -31.36 -6.72 -9.53
CA MET A 89 -30.67 -5.49 -9.94
C MET A 89 -29.18 -5.74 -10.18
N THR A 90 -28.63 -5.07 -11.20
CA THR A 90 -27.18 -5.04 -11.42
C THR A 90 -26.50 -3.97 -10.56
N TYR A 91 -25.19 -4.05 -10.40
CA TYR A 91 -24.43 -3.05 -9.63
C TYR A 91 -24.53 -1.65 -10.24
N GLU A 92 -24.63 -1.54 -11.57
CA GLU A 92 -24.80 -0.27 -12.27
C GLU A 92 -26.15 0.38 -11.91
N GLN A 93 -27.24 -0.39 -11.95
CA GLN A 93 -28.57 0.09 -11.58
C GLN A 93 -28.65 0.51 -10.11
N ILE A 94 -27.95 -0.21 -9.22
CA ILE A 94 -27.84 0.15 -7.81
C ILE A 94 -27.06 1.46 -7.64
N GLY A 95 -26.00 1.66 -8.41
CA GLY A 95 -25.22 2.90 -8.43
C GLY A 95 -26.03 4.12 -8.86
N GLU A 96 -26.82 3.99 -9.93
CA GLU A 96 -27.72 5.05 -10.41
C GLU A 96 -28.72 5.50 -9.32
N LEU A 97 -29.29 4.54 -8.57
CA LEU A 97 -30.20 4.86 -7.46
C LEU A 97 -29.51 5.60 -6.30
N ALA A 98 -28.24 5.31 -6.04
CA ALA A 98 -27.48 5.97 -4.98
C ALA A 98 -27.15 7.42 -5.35
N ASP A 99 -26.77 7.68 -6.60
CA ASP A 99 -26.42 9.01 -7.09
C ASP A 99 -27.63 9.96 -7.18
N ASP A 100 -28.80 9.44 -7.57
CA ASP A 100 -30.05 10.22 -7.66
C ASP A 100 -30.61 10.67 -6.30
N SER A 101 -30.16 10.05 -5.20
CA SER A 101 -30.53 10.46 -3.84
C SER A 101 -29.86 11.77 -3.39
N SER A 102 -28.89 12.29 -4.16
CA SER A 102 -28.21 13.57 -3.92
C SER A 102 -28.98 14.81 -4.40
N ALA A 103 -30.28 14.66 -4.74
CA ALA A 103 -31.18 15.78 -4.99
C ALA A 103 -31.33 16.63 -3.72
N ASN A 104 -30.34 17.50 -3.52
CA ASN A 104 -30.33 18.55 -2.52
C ASN A 104 -31.47 19.50 -2.87
N ALA A 105 -32.62 19.28 -2.26
CA ALA A 105 -33.56 20.35 -1.97
C ALA A 105 -32.84 21.34 -1.06
N ASP A 106 -32.21 22.37 -1.63
CA ASP A 106 -32.41 23.77 -1.24
C ASP A 106 -31.38 24.73 -1.88
N ASN A 107 -31.95 25.81 -2.44
CA ASN A 107 -31.41 27.13 -2.75
C ASN A 107 -30.06 27.25 -3.49
N LYS A 108 -30.17 27.48 -4.80
CA LYS A 108 -29.22 28.31 -5.52
C LYS A 108 -29.23 29.71 -4.91
N SER A 109 -28.17 30.08 -4.21
CA SER A 109 -27.72 31.46 -4.20
C SER A 109 -26.49 31.49 -5.09
N ASP A 110 -26.65 32.11 -6.26
CA ASP A 110 -25.54 32.55 -7.10
C ASP A 110 -24.61 33.42 -6.26
N ASP A 111 -23.31 33.14 -6.30
CA ASP A 111 -22.31 34.17 -6.56
C ASP A 111 -20.94 33.55 -6.87
N ASP A 112 -20.24 34.27 -7.72
CA ASP A 112 -19.13 33.85 -8.57
C ASP A 112 -17.81 33.52 -7.87
N ALA A 113 -16.99 32.77 -8.62
CA ALA A 113 -15.58 33.04 -8.93
C ALA A 113 -14.53 32.03 -8.44
N ASP A 114 -13.70 31.69 -9.43
CA ASP A 114 -12.28 31.37 -9.38
C ASP A 114 -11.81 29.97 -8.96
N GLY A 115 -11.61 29.16 -10.01
CA GLY A 115 -10.27 28.69 -10.31
C GLY A 115 -9.89 27.35 -9.68
N GLN A 116 -10.30 26.24 -10.28
CA GLN A 116 -9.66 24.95 -10.01
C GLN A 116 -9.39 24.17 -11.30
N THR A 117 -8.16 23.66 -11.37
CA THR A 117 -7.57 22.91 -12.47
C THR A 117 -8.31 21.58 -12.69
N SER A 118 -8.82 21.39 -13.91
CA SER A 118 -9.56 20.22 -14.37
C SER A 118 -8.67 19.00 -14.64
N PHE A 119 -8.04 18.43 -13.60
CA PHE A 119 -7.19 17.23 -13.75
C PHE A 119 -7.77 15.95 -13.13
N PHE A 120 -8.89 16.00 -12.42
CA PHE A 120 -9.49 14.84 -11.74
C PHE A 120 -11.02 14.76 -11.84
N ASP A 121 -11.61 15.36 -12.88
CA ASP A 121 -13.07 15.44 -13.02
C ASP A 121 -13.71 14.17 -13.61
N GLU A 122 -13.09 13.01 -13.37
CA GLU A 122 -13.69 11.72 -13.66
C GLU A 122 -13.79 10.97 -12.34
N LYS A 123 -14.97 11.04 -11.70
CA LYS A 123 -15.33 10.13 -10.62
C LYS A 123 -15.30 8.72 -11.21
N GLN A 124 -14.17 8.04 -11.04
CA GLN A 124 -14.05 6.64 -11.42
C GLN A 124 -15.04 5.84 -10.59
N ASN A 125 -16.03 5.25 -11.27
CA ASN A 125 -16.89 4.24 -10.69
C ASN A 125 -16.00 3.08 -10.22
N PRO A 126 -15.93 2.78 -8.91
CA PRO A 126 -15.09 1.71 -8.38
C PRO A 126 -15.54 0.30 -8.83
N TYR A 127 -16.66 0.19 -9.55
CA TYR A 127 -17.23 -1.06 -10.07
C TYR A 127 -17.22 -1.18 -11.60
N ALA A 128 -16.55 -0.28 -12.33
CA ALA A 128 -16.40 -0.43 -13.78
C ALA A 128 -15.43 -1.58 -14.11
N VAL A 129 -15.91 -2.58 -14.86
CA VAL A 129 -15.12 -3.72 -15.39
C VAL A 129 -14.75 -3.47 -16.85
#